data_AF-A0A820S5U0-F1
#
_entry.id   AF-A0A820S5U0-F1
#
_cell.length_a   1.000
_cell.length_b   1.000
_cell.length_c   1.000
_cell.angle_alpha   90.00
_cell.angle_beta   90.00
_cell.angle_gamma   90.00
#
_symmetry.space_group_name_H-M   'P 1'
#
loop_
_entity.id
_entity.type
_entity.pdbx_description
1 polymer ?
#
loop_
_entity_poly.entity_id
_entity_poly.type
_entity_poly.pdbx_seq_one_letter_code
_entity_poly.pdbx_strand_id
1 'polypeptide(L)'
;MNETFNGIDLMDEIGFKDEAFIINLLDTLKGHKSIKYLSLHVQDIRPSNQKEIHLVTSLRNDKLISHLCISASVISRELTEALIHASKERNTLTHLEFYNSQVADDDMAQLKSLYNNGTLIKLAFYEQPRWPVTLEETNGQLKNGKK
;
A
#
# COMPACT_ATOMS: atom_id res chain seq x y z
N MET A 1 31.41 -5.26 16.91
CA MET A 1 30.02 -5.68 17.13
C MET A 1 29.49 -6.18 15.80
N ASN A 2 29.07 -7.44 15.70
CA ASN A 2 28.44 -7.95 14.48
C ASN A 2 26.96 -7.58 14.57
N GLU A 3 26.57 -6.43 14.03
CA GLU A 3 25.16 -6.13 13.84
C GLU A 3 24.63 -7.05 12.75
N THR A 4 23.83 -8.03 13.15
CA THR A 4 23.15 -8.92 12.20
C THR A 4 22.06 -8.12 11.50
N PHE A 5 22.25 -7.87 10.21
CA PHE A 5 21.23 -7.26 9.35
C PHE A 5 19.92 -8.06 9.41
N ASN A 6 18.90 -7.50 10.04
CA ASN A 6 17.63 -8.17 10.33
C ASN A 6 16.39 -7.42 9.81
N GLY A 7 16.58 -6.28 9.14
CA GLY A 7 15.52 -5.46 8.61
C GLY A 7 15.83 -5.02 7.19
N ILE A 8 14.84 -5.03 6.31
CA ILE A 8 14.92 -4.44 4.98
C ILE A 8 14.00 -3.22 4.96
N ASP A 9 14.56 -2.06 4.66
CA ASP A 9 13.79 -0.84 4.44
C ASP A 9 13.77 -0.50 2.94
N LEU A 10 12.58 -0.59 2.36
CA LEU A 10 12.27 -0.27 0.98
C LEU A 10 11.18 0.82 0.93
N MET A 11 11.20 1.74 1.90
CA MET A 11 10.46 2.99 1.79
C MET A 11 11.20 3.92 0.85
N ASP A 12 10.58 4.20 -0.29
CA ASP A 12 11.04 5.17 -1.28
C ASP A 12 9.93 6.20 -1.53
N GLU A 13 10.28 7.40 -2.01
CA GLU A 13 9.32 8.48 -2.30
C GLU A 13 8.29 8.06 -3.32
N ILE A 14 8.70 7.29 -4.34
CA ILE A 14 7.82 6.85 -5.42
C ILE A 14 7.14 5.52 -5.11
N GLY A 15 7.83 4.58 -4.45
CA GLY A 15 7.32 3.23 -4.22
C GLY A 15 7.40 2.32 -5.45
N PHE A 16 7.26 1.01 -5.24
CA PHE A 16 7.47 0.01 -6.29
C PHE A 16 6.18 -0.33 -7.03
N LYS A 17 6.14 -0.03 -8.33
CA LYS A 17 5.03 -0.40 -9.23
C LYS A 17 5.19 -1.80 -9.84
N ASP A 18 6.44 -2.22 -10.08
CA ASP A 18 6.76 -3.48 -10.76
C ASP A 18 6.20 -4.69 -9.99
N GLU A 19 5.27 -5.40 -10.62
CA GLU A 19 4.58 -6.53 -10.01
C GLU A 19 5.53 -7.71 -9.76
N ALA A 20 6.41 -8.02 -10.71
CA ALA A 20 7.34 -9.13 -10.58
C ALA A 20 8.33 -8.90 -9.45
N PHE A 21 8.83 -7.67 -9.28
CA PHE A 21 9.69 -7.29 -8.17
C PHE A 21 9.02 -7.52 -6.81
N ILE A 22 7.79 -7.02 -6.63
CA ILE A 22 7.05 -7.16 -5.36
C ILE A 22 6.81 -8.64 -5.04
N ILE A 23 6.36 -9.42 -6.03
CA ILE A 23 6.11 -10.85 -5.86
C ILE A 23 7.41 -11.58 -5.47
N ASN A 24 8.48 -11.38 -6.24
CA ASN A 24 9.76 -12.03 -5.99
C ASN A 24 10.33 -11.67 -4.62
N LEU A 25 10.17 -10.40 -4.20
CA LEU A 25 10.58 -9.95 -2.87
C LEU A 25 9.83 -10.71 -1.77
N LEU A 26 8.51 -10.74 -1.83
CA LEU A 26 7.67 -11.38 -0.80
C LEU A 26 7.95 -12.89 -0.73
N ASP A 27 8.02 -13.56 -1.89
CA ASP A 27 8.30 -14.99 -1.96
C ASP A 27 9.69 -15.35 -1.43
N THR A 28 10.71 -14.54 -1.76
CA THR A 28 12.07 -14.74 -1.25
C THR A 28 12.12 -14.59 0.27
N LEU A 29 11.38 -13.64 0.84
CA LEU A 29 11.41 -13.35 2.26
C LEU A 29 10.55 -14.31 3.10
N LYS A 30 9.52 -14.93 2.54
CA LYS A 30 8.59 -15.87 3.21
C LYS A 30 9.26 -16.95 4.06
N GLY A 31 10.45 -17.41 3.66
CA GLY A 31 11.24 -18.43 4.38
C GLY A 31 12.54 -17.92 5.00
N HIS A 32 12.81 -16.61 4.93
CA HIS A 32 14.11 -16.08 5.29
C HIS A 32 14.29 -16.03 6.82
N LYS A 33 15.36 -16.66 7.33
CA LYS A 33 15.53 -16.87 8.78
C LYS A 33 16.06 -15.65 9.54
N SER A 34 16.83 -14.79 8.87
CA SER A 34 17.53 -13.68 9.53
C SER A 34 16.78 -12.35 9.46
N ILE A 35 15.96 -12.15 8.42
CA ILE A 35 15.16 -10.94 8.26
C ILE A 35 13.89 -11.08 9.10
N LYS A 36 13.63 -10.06 9.91
CA LYS A 36 12.54 -9.97 10.87
C LYS A 36 11.59 -8.83 10.54
N TYR A 37 12.08 -7.81 9.83
CA TYR A 37 11.30 -6.61 9.54
C TYR A 37 11.43 -6.23 8.06
N LEU A 38 10.30 -5.86 7.47
CA LEU A 38 10.18 -5.28 6.15
C LEU A 38 9.39 -3.97 6.27
N SER A 39 9.96 -2.90 5.76
CA SER A 39 9.27 -1.64 5.46
C SER A 39 9.14 -1.53 3.95
N LEU A 40 7.92 -1.35 3.44
CA LEU A 40 7.65 -1.46 2.00
C LEU A 40 6.68 -0.38 1.53
N HIS A 41 7.01 0.28 0.42
CA HIS A 41 6.08 1.14 -0.33
C HIS A 41 5.66 0.46 -1.63
N VAL A 42 4.39 0.07 -1.75
CA VAL A 42 3.83 -0.59 -2.94
C VAL A 42 2.87 0.34 -3.67
N GLN A 43 2.94 0.36 -5.01
CA GLN A 43 2.00 1.10 -5.84
C GLN A 43 1.06 0.18 -6.63
N ASP A 44 -0.06 0.75 -7.08
CA ASP A 44 -0.93 0.17 -8.12
C ASP A 44 -1.41 -1.24 -7.76
N ILE A 45 -1.83 -1.39 -6.50
CA ILE A 45 -2.58 -2.55 -6.02
C ILE A 45 -4.02 -2.41 -6.52
N ARG A 46 -4.55 -3.49 -7.10
CA ARG A 46 -5.91 -3.59 -7.60
C ARG A 46 -6.54 -4.87 -7.07
N PRO A 47 -7.86 -4.88 -6.85
CA PRO A 47 -8.56 -6.08 -6.44
C PRO A 47 -8.24 -7.27 -7.36
N SER A 48 -7.84 -8.39 -6.75
CA SER A 48 -7.48 -9.66 -7.35
C SER A 48 -6.27 -9.65 -8.30
N ASN A 49 -5.45 -8.60 -8.32
CA ASN A 49 -4.18 -8.65 -9.05
C ASN A 49 -3.13 -9.47 -8.28
N GLN A 50 -2.05 -9.87 -8.97
CA GLN A 50 -1.06 -10.75 -8.37
C GLN A 50 -0.31 -10.08 -7.21
N LYS A 51 -0.06 -8.76 -7.31
CA LYS A 51 0.49 -7.96 -6.19
C LYS A 51 -0.37 -8.08 -4.93
N GLU A 52 -1.69 -7.91 -5.04
CA GLU A 52 -2.61 -8.00 -3.91
C GLU A 52 -2.59 -9.40 -3.31
N ILE A 53 -2.70 -10.44 -4.13
CA ILE A 53 -2.74 -11.84 -3.69
C ILE A 53 -1.49 -12.18 -2.85
N HIS A 54 -0.29 -11.78 -3.32
CA HIS A 54 0.94 -12.04 -2.58
C HIS A 54 1.04 -11.19 -1.30
N LEU A 55 0.63 -9.92 -1.37
CA LEU A 55 0.64 -9.05 -0.19
C LEU A 55 -0.31 -9.55 0.90
N VAL A 56 -1.54 -9.95 0.53
CA VAL A 56 -2.52 -10.57 1.44
C VAL A 56 -1.95 -11.85 2.06
N THR A 57 -1.32 -12.69 1.24
CA THR A 57 -0.70 -13.93 1.69
C THR A 57 0.39 -13.64 2.72
N SER A 58 1.26 -12.66 2.46
CA SER A 58 2.33 -12.29 3.40
C SER A 58 1.81 -11.64 4.67
N LEU A 59 0.82 -10.75 4.59
CA LEU A 59 0.20 -10.13 5.76
C LEU A 59 -0.48 -11.16 6.69
N ARG A 60 -1.11 -12.19 6.11
CA ARG A 60 -1.77 -13.26 6.89
C ARG A 60 -0.77 -14.25 7.49
N ASN A 61 0.26 -14.64 6.75
CA ASN A 61 1.08 -15.79 7.11
C ASN A 61 2.45 -15.41 7.71
N ASP A 62 3.02 -14.30 7.29
CA ASP A 62 4.40 -13.93 7.63
C ASP A 62 4.43 -13.02 8.86
N LYS A 63 5.60 -12.84 9.47
CA LYS A 63 5.82 -11.86 10.56
C LYS A 63 6.88 -10.84 10.17
N LEU A 64 6.77 -10.34 8.93
CA LEU A 64 7.81 -9.54 8.29
C LEU A 64 7.40 -8.08 8.16
N ILE A 65 6.22 -7.82 7.58
CA ILE A 65 5.81 -6.46 7.23
C ILE A 65 5.48 -5.68 8.51
N SER A 66 6.29 -4.66 8.78
CA SER A 66 6.16 -3.80 9.96
C SER A 66 5.66 -2.41 9.63
N HIS A 67 6.02 -1.91 8.45
CA HIS A 67 5.61 -0.63 7.91
C HIS A 67 5.18 -0.84 6.46
N LEU A 68 4.01 -0.33 6.10
CA LEU A 68 3.46 -0.48 4.76
C LEU A 68 2.88 0.85 4.28
N CYS A 69 3.42 1.35 3.18
CA CYS A 69 2.83 2.45 2.43
C CYS A 69 2.20 1.89 1.14
N ILE A 70 0.95 2.22 0.87
CA ILE A 70 0.24 1.81 -0.34
C ILE A 70 -0.24 3.03 -1.10
N SER A 71 0.24 3.19 -2.34
CA SER A 71 -0.10 4.35 -3.15
C SER A 71 -0.75 4.03 -4.50
N ALA A 72 -1.49 5.00 -5.05
CA ALA A 72 -2.16 4.91 -6.35
C ALA A 72 -3.00 3.64 -6.55
N SER A 73 -3.65 3.17 -5.48
CA SER A 73 -4.24 1.82 -5.41
C SER A 73 -5.75 1.85 -5.14
N VAL A 74 -6.41 0.72 -5.39
CA VAL A 74 -7.78 0.45 -4.90
C VAL A 74 -7.67 -0.70 -3.91
N ILE A 75 -7.99 -0.42 -2.65
CA ILE A 75 -7.85 -1.37 -1.55
C ILE A 75 -9.13 -2.18 -1.46
N SER A 76 -9.02 -3.49 -1.70
CA SER A 76 -10.15 -4.39 -1.53
C SER A 76 -10.42 -4.66 -0.05
N ARG A 77 -11.63 -5.15 0.23
CA ARG A 77 -11.98 -5.69 1.56
C ARG A 77 -11.04 -6.81 2.00
N GLU A 78 -10.61 -7.67 1.08
CA GLU A 78 -9.70 -8.78 1.42
C GLU A 78 -8.35 -8.24 1.91
N LEU A 79 -7.81 -7.22 1.23
CA LEU A 79 -6.59 -6.56 1.67
C LEU A 79 -6.78 -5.86 3.02
N THR A 80 -7.90 -5.15 3.23
CA THR A 80 -8.23 -4.55 4.52
C THR A 80 -8.24 -5.59 5.65
N GLU A 81 -8.91 -6.73 5.45
CA GLU A 81 -8.97 -7.81 6.44
C GLU A 81 -7.57 -8.38 6.76
N ALA A 82 -6.70 -8.49 5.75
CA ALA A 82 -5.32 -8.92 5.93
C ALA A 82 -4.48 -7.90 6.73
N LEU A 83 -4.64 -6.60 6.46
CA LEU A 83 -3.99 -5.52 7.21
C LEU A 83 -4.41 -5.53 8.69
N ILE A 84 -5.72 -5.71 8.94
CA ILE A 84 -6.27 -5.83 10.30
C ILE A 84 -5.68 -7.06 11.00
N HIS A 85 -5.65 -8.21 10.33
CA HIS A 85 -5.08 -9.44 10.89
C HIS A 85 -3.59 -9.28 11.25
N ALA A 86 -2.78 -8.71 10.35
CA ALA A 86 -1.36 -8.47 10.57
C ALA A 86 -1.08 -7.53 11.76
N SER A 87 -1.98 -6.56 11.97
CA SER A 87 -1.87 -5.59 13.06
C SER A 87 -2.37 -6.17 14.39
N LYS A 88 -3.59 -6.72 14.42
CA LYS A 88 -4.27 -7.13 15.65
C LYS A 88 -3.88 -8.51 16.15
N GLU A 89 -3.86 -9.50 15.25
CA GLU A 89 -3.66 -10.90 15.64
C GLU A 89 -2.18 -11.28 15.66
N ARG A 90 -1.37 -10.61 14.84
CA ARG A 90 0.07 -10.90 14.71
C ARG A 90 0.96 -9.84 15.35
N ASN A 91 0.45 -8.63 15.58
CA ASN A 91 1.19 -7.50 16.12
C ASN A 91 2.48 -7.19 15.35
N THR A 92 2.41 -7.34 14.01
CA THR A 92 3.54 -7.19 13.09
C THR A 92 3.49 -5.86 12.37
N LEU A 93 2.34 -5.52 11.77
CA LEU A 93 2.13 -4.24 11.11
C LEU A 93 1.81 -3.16 12.16
N THR A 94 2.63 -2.12 12.21
CA THR A 94 2.50 -1.02 13.19
C THR A 94 2.33 0.35 12.54
N HIS A 95 2.76 0.48 11.28
CA HIS A 95 2.65 1.72 10.51
C HIS A 95 1.99 1.42 9.17
N LEU A 96 0.87 2.11 8.90
CA LEU A 96 0.11 1.96 7.68
C LEU A 96 -0.18 3.32 7.07
N GLU A 97 0.22 3.51 5.82
CA GLU A 97 0.04 4.77 5.11
C GLU A 97 -0.60 4.52 3.75
N PHE A 98 -1.48 5.43 3.34
CA PHE A 98 -2.13 5.40 2.05
C PHE A 98 -1.91 6.72 1.33
N TYR A 99 -1.54 6.69 0.06
CA TYR A 99 -1.34 7.88 -0.75
C TYR A 99 -2.04 7.76 -2.10
N ASN A 100 -3.01 8.62 -2.41
CA ASN A 100 -3.85 8.49 -3.62
C ASN A 100 -4.50 7.10 -3.76
N SER A 101 -4.91 6.50 -2.64
CA SER A 101 -5.50 5.18 -2.61
C SER A 101 -6.98 5.26 -2.24
N GLN A 102 -7.81 4.43 -2.86
CA GLN A 102 -9.23 4.34 -2.54
C GLN A 102 -9.45 3.22 -1.54
N VAL A 103 -10.06 3.53 -0.40
CA VAL A 103 -10.47 2.59 0.63
C VAL A 103 -11.95 2.84 0.91
N ALA A 104 -12.77 1.79 1.01
CA ALA A 104 -14.17 1.93 1.37
C ALA A 104 -14.30 2.55 2.78
N ASP A 105 -15.33 3.36 3.00
CA ASP A 105 -15.50 4.09 4.28
C ASP A 105 -15.59 3.14 5.49
N ASP A 106 -16.31 2.03 5.35
CA ASP A 106 -16.44 1.01 6.41
C ASP A 106 -15.10 0.34 6.73
N ASP A 107 -14.27 0.10 5.71
CA ASP A 107 -12.93 -0.47 5.86
C ASP A 107 -11.99 0.53 6.52
N MET A 108 -12.04 1.80 6.10
CA MET A 108 -11.27 2.89 6.70
C MET A 108 -11.65 3.12 8.17
N ALA A 109 -12.94 3.00 8.52
CA ALA A 109 -13.41 3.09 9.90
C ALA A 109 -12.80 1.99 10.78
N GLN A 110 -12.71 0.76 10.27
CA GLN A 110 -12.06 -0.35 10.96
C GLN A 110 -10.55 -0.08 11.17
N LEU A 111 -9.84 0.38 10.15
CA LEU A 111 -8.42 0.72 10.27
C LEU A 111 -8.18 1.86 11.28
N LYS A 112 -9.03 2.89 11.28
CA LYS A 112 -8.98 3.98 12.29
C LYS A 112 -9.21 3.46 13.71
N SER A 113 -10.06 2.45 13.89
CA SER A 113 -10.27 1.84 15.21
C SER A 113 -8.99 1.19 15.76
N LEU A 114 -8.15 0.60 14.90
CA LEU A 114 -6.85 0.03 15.26
C LEU A 114 -5.84 1.11 15.66
N TYR A 115 -5.88 2.27 15.02
CA TYR A 115 -5.04 3.40 15.43
C TYR A 115 -5.50 3.97 16.78
N ASN A 116 -6.81 4.20 16.94
CA ASN A 116 -7.37 4.79 18.16
C ASN A 116 -7.17 3.92 19.40
N ASN A 117 -7.09 2.60 19.26
CA ASN A 117 -6.83 1.68 20.36
C ASN A 117 -5.34 1.34 20.57
N GLY A 118 -4.43 1.96 19.79
CA GLY A 118 -2.99 1.78 19.92
C GLY A 118 -2.42 0.51 19.28
N THR A 119 -3.22 -0.27 18.54
CA THR A 119 -2.73 -1.43 17.77
C THR A 119 -1.83 -0.96 16.62
N LEU A 120 -2.26 0.08 15.89
CA LEU A 120 -1.41 0.80 14.94
C LEU A 120 -0.79 2.00 15.64
N ILE A 121 0.53 2.16 15.49
CA ILE A 121 1.29 3.33 15.97
C ILE A 121 1.08 4.51 15.01
N LYS A 122 0.97 4.24 13.71
CA LYS A 122 0.71 5.25 12.69
C LYS A 122 -0.33 4.75 11.70
N LEU A 123 -1.33 5.61 11.46
CA LEU A 123 -2.24 5.51 10.33
C LEU A 123 -2.29 6.88 9.63
N ALA A 124 -1.91 6.93 8.35
CA ALA A 124 -1.97 8.15 7.57
C ALA A 124 -2.65 7.93 6.22
N PHE A 125 -3.36 8.96 5.76
CA PHE A 125 -4.05 8.96 4.48
C PHE A 125 -3.83 10.31 3.81
N TYR A 126 -3.26 10.28 2.60
CA TYR A 126 -2.90 11.46 1.83
C TYR A 126 -3.59 11.40 0.47
N GLU A 127 -4.38 12.42 0.14
CA GLU A 127 -4.85 12.63 -1.22
C GLU A 127 -4.00 13.75 -1.84
N GLN A 128 -3.45 13.50 -3.02
CA GLN A 128 -3.01 14.60 -3.87
C GLN A 128 -4.24 15.37 -4.31
N PRO A 129 -4.18 16.71 -4.34
CA PRO A 129 -5.23 17.48 -4.98
C PRO A 129 -5.38 16.97 -6.41
N ARG A 130 -6.60 16.58 -6.78
CA ARG A 130 -7.00 16.32 -8.16
C ARG A 130 -6.60 17.58 -8.93
N TRP A 131 -5.50 17.56 -9.68
CA TRP A 131 -5.09 18.73 -10.46
C TRP A 131 -6.32 19.17 -11.27
N PRO A 132 -6.77 20.44 -11.17
CA PRO A 132 -7.94 20.86 -11.92
C PRO A 132 -7.63 20.58 -13.39
N VAL A 133 -8.50 19.82 -14.05
CA VAL A 133 -8.47 19.70 -15.51
C VAL A 133 -8.63 21.13 -16.02
N THR A 134 -7.53 21.77 -16.40
CA THR A 134 -7.58 23.13 -16.92
C THR A 134 -8.32 23.07 -18.24
N LEU A 135 -9.38 23.88 -18.36
CA LEU A 135 -10.28 23.99 -19.50
C LEU A 135 -9.58 24.59 -20.74
N GLU A 136 -8.45 24.03 -21.18
CA GLU A 136 -7.74 24.48 -22.38
C GLU A 136 -7.86 23.50 -23.57
N GLU A 137 -8.78 22.52 -23.50
CA GLU A 137 -9.05 21.59 -24.62
C GLU A 137 -10.47 21.73 -25.20
N THR A 138 -11.04 22.94 -25.24
CA THR A 138 -12.25 23.23 -26.03
C THR A 138 -12.05 24.26 -27.15
N ASN A 139 -10.86 24.82 -27.33
CA ASN A 139 -10.56 25.72 -28.46
C ASN A 139 -9.79 24.98 -29.57
N GLY A 140 -10.43 23.98 -30.16
CA GLY A 140 -9.79 23.13 -31.16
C GLY A 140 -10.73 22.50 -32.20
N GLN A 141 -11.93 23.04 -32.46
CA GLN A 141 -12.72 22.65 -33.63
C GLN A 141 -13.31 23.88 -34.37
N LEU A 142 -12.51 24.32 -35.35
CA LEU A 142 -12.92 24.74 -36.70
C LEU A 142 -13.99 25.83 -36.84
N LYS A 143 -13.50 27.08 -36.93
CA LYS A 143 -14.06 28.03 -37.90
C LYS A 143 -13.75 27.55 -39.32
N ASN A 144 -14.67 26.81 -39.93
CA ASN A 144 -14.87 26.82 -41.38
C ASN A 144 -16.21 27.54 -41.59
N GLY A 145 -16.32 28.70 -42.20
CA GLY A 145 -15.82 29.06 -43.53
C GLY A 145 -17.06 29.40 -44.36
N LYS A 146 -17.20 30.67 -44.72
CA LYS A 146 -18.33 31.23 -45.47
C LYS A 146 -18.61 30.48 -46.79
N LYS A 147 -19.88 30.30 -47.12
CA LYS A 147 -20.43 30.69 -48.42
C LYS A 147 -21.93 30.98 -48.30
#